data_AF-A0A821XVP8-F1
#
_entry.id   AF-A0A821XVP8-F1
#
_cell.length_a   1.000
_cell.length_b   1.000
_cell.length_c   1.000
_cell.angle_alpha   90.00
_cell.angle_beta   90.00
_cell.angle_gamma   90.00
#
_symmetry.space_group_name_H-M   'P 1'
#
loop_
_entity.id
_entity.type
_entity.pdbx_description
1 polymer ?
#
loop_
_entity_poly.entity_id
_entity_poly.type
_entity_poly.pdbx_seq_one_letter_code
_entity_poly.pdbx_strand_id
1 'polypeptide(L)'
;MSKNQHPYLKSNQFQKIYQSWVSSLLQLGRKRPLEIDDVFDILPDDQSQPWIDRLEKTWENEIALAKKSDKKKYKPSLFRATWKVYRNRYCIMGLFLLVHTICRFIQPFILARFIRYFAPCSNISLTEAIILATLTSIIPWIMFVTRHLAFIRSFIGGMHLRCAYCGLIFRKIMRLSIGSLGQHSSGKIVNMLTNDVQTVERLTIDGNFLWIGLLETIVVLIILWSYVGITILLAIIYTCFIIILQIICGKCIQLIWTKRVRKTDLRIKLMNEIIKSIHLVKMYVWERPFQFKVERVRKQETTYVILQSLVDTIKIVNGLTYPSTFFLIIFGILWYRRAPFDTDFFTIAFVLISYLRHTYLHNFSNACIHLSQYWVASNRIEV
;
A
#
# COMPACT_ATOMS: atom_id res chain seq x y z
N MET A 1 -17.60 20.06 29.25
CA MET A 1 -16.41 20.12 28.37
C MET A 1 -15.58 18.89 28.66
N SER A 2 -15.23 18.10 27.64
CA SER A 2 -14.45 16.89 27.87
C SER A 2 -13.06 17.24 28.43
N LYS A 3 -12.53 16.42 29.34
CA LYS A 3 -11.27 16.69 30.04
C LYS A 3 -10.07 16.80 29.10
N ASN A 4 -10.11 16.16 27.92
CA ASN A 4 -8.97 16.04 26.99
C ASN A 4 -9.31 16.52 25.56
N GLN A 5 -9.64 17.80 25.41
CA GLN A 5 -9.89 18.40 24.10
C GLN A 5 -8.71 18.19 23.13
N HIS A 6 -9.00 17.68 21.93
CA HIS A 6 -7.97 17.33 20.94
C HIS A 6 -7.11 18.55 20.51
N PRO A 7 -5.77 18.52 20.69
CA PRO A 7 -4.88 19.65 20.41
C PRO A 7 -4.88 20.12 18.94
N TYR A 8 -5.22 19.23 18.01
CA TYR A 8 -5.38 19.57 16.59
C TYR A 8 -6.38 20.70 16.32
N LEU A 9 -7.41 20.86 17.16
CA LEU A 9 -8.39 21.94 16.96
C LEU A 9 -7.80 23.33 17.22
N LYS A 10 -6.85 23.41 18.17
CA LYS A 10 -6.18 24.66 18.55
C LYS A 10 -4.93 24.95 17.71
N SER A 11 -4.48 24.00 16.90
CA SER A 11 -3.21 24.11 16.19
C SER A 11 -3.31 24.90 14.89
N ASN A 12 -2.26 25.69 14.62
CA ASN A 12 -2.11 26.44 13.38
C ASN A 12 -1.89 25.49 12.18
N GLN A 13 -2.10 25.98 10.95
CA GLN A 13 -1.96 25.13 9.74
C GLN A 13 -0.56 24.51 9.61
N PHE A 14 0.50 25.26 9.92
CA PHE A 14 1.86 24.72 9.97
C PHE A 14 1.99 23.59 11.01
N GLN A 15 1.44 23.78 12.21
CA GLN A 15 1.48 22.76 13.26
C GLN A 15 0.68 21.51 12.88
N LYS A 16 -0.38 21.64 12.07
CA LYS A 16 -1.16 20.53 11.50
C LYS A 16 -0.36 19.76 10.45
N ILE A 17 0.30 20.46 9.53
CA ILE A 17 1.12 19.84 8.47
C ILE A 17 2.29 19.06 9.08
N TYR A 18 3.00 19.66 10.05
CA TYR A 18 4.14 19.02 10.73
C TYR A 18 3.73 18.03 11.84
N GLN A 19 2.43 17.90 12.13
CA GLN A 19 1.90 17.10 13.24
C GLN A 19 2.51 17.39 14.62
N SER A 20 3.07 18.59 14.81
CA SER A 20 3.71 19.01 16.07
C SER A 20 2.79 18.97 17.30
N TRP A 21 1.47 18.96 17.11
CA TRP A 21 0.50 18.84 18.18
C TRP A 21 0.61 17.50 18.95
N VAL A 22 1.16 16.45 18.32
CA VAL A 22 1.42 15.13 18.94
C VAL A 22 2.62 15.18 19.90
N SER A 23 3.49 16.17 19.78
CA SER A 23 4.73 16.25 20.57
C SER A 23 4.49 16.25 22.08
N SER A 24 3.39 16.84 22.55
CA SER A 24 3.01 16.83 23.97
C SER A 24 2.78 15.41 24.51
N LEU A 25 2.05 14.58 23.76
CA LEU A 25 1.79 13.18 24.09
C LEU A 25 3.07 12.34 24.02
N LEU A 26 3.92 12.58 23.03
CA LEU A 26 5.22 11.88 22.92
C LEU A 26 6.15 12.23 24.08
N GLN A 27 6.17 13.48 24.53
CA GLN A 27 6.94 13.90 25.70
C GLN A 27 6.41 13.26 26.99
N LEU A 28 5.09 13.11 27.12
CA LEU A 28 4.48 12.40 28.25
C LEU A 28 4.86 10.92 28.24
N GLY A 29 4.74 10.26 27.07
CA GLY A 29 5.11 8.86 26.87
C GLY A 29 6.60 8.57 27.08
N ARG A 30 7.47 9.58 26.91
CA ARG A 30 8.89 9.49 27.26
C ARG A 30 9.11 9.43 28.78
N LYS A 31 8.25 10.10 29.57
CA LYS A 31 8.39 10.21 31.02
C LYS A 31 7.76 9.04 31.76
N ARG A 32 6.61 8.55 31.28
CA ARG A 32 5.91 7.39 31.86
C ARG A 32 5.12 6.62 30.80
N PRO A 33 4.80 5.35 31.04
CA PRO A 33 3.82 4.62 30.23
C PRO A 33 2.50 5.39 30.12
N LEU A 34 1.95 5.47 28.91
CA LEU A 34 0.69 6.17 28.62
C LEU A 34 -0.50 5.32 29.08
N GLU A 35 -1.48 5.98 29.68
CA GLU A 35 -2.76 5.39 30.08
C GLU A 35 -3.89 5.85 29.14
N ILE A 36 -5.05 5.19 29.22
CA ILE A 36 -6.21 5.52 28.36
C ILE A 36 -6.66 6.98 28.58
N ASP A 37 -6.56 7.45 29.82
CA ASP A 37 -6.91 8.81 30.21
C ASP A 37 -5.92 9.87 29.69
N ASP A 38 -4.77 9.48 29.13
CA ASP A 38 -3.82 10.40 28.49
C ASP A 38 -4.13 10.65 27.01
N VAL A 39 -4.99 9.82 26.42
CA VAL A 39 -5.33 9.89 25.00
C VAL A 39 -6.38 10.97 24.77
N PHE A 40 -6.22 11.73 23.69
CA PHE A 40 -7.13 12.80 23.31
C PHE A 40 -8.47 12.26 22.79
N ASP A 41 -9.53 13.02 23.02
CA ASP A 41 -10.84 12.72 22.43
C ASP A 41 -10.79 12.78 20.90
N ILE A 42 -11.61 11.95 20.25
CA ILE A 42 -11.72 11.90 18.79
C ILE A 42 -12.20 13.25 18.25
N LEU A 43 -11.66 13.69 17.09
CA LEU A 43 -12.12 14.91 16.45
C LEU A 43 -13.61 14.81 16.07
N PRO A 44 -14.37 15.92 16.09
CA PRO A 44 -15.76 15.94 15.65
C PRO A 44 -15.97 15.38 14.23
N ASP A 45 -15.04 15.67 13.32
CA ASP A 45 -15.06 15.19 11.93
C ASP A 45 -14.80 13.67 11.79
N ASP A 46 -14.20 13.07 12.82
CA ASP A 46 -13.78 11.67 12.86
C ASP A 46 -14.76 10.78 13.64
N GLN A 47 -15.85 11.37 14.17
CA GLN A 47 -16.91 10.60 14.82
C GLN A 47 -17.57 9.61 13.86
N SER A 48 -17.92 8.42 14.35
CA SER A 48 -18.42 7.33 13.51
C SER A 48 -19.86 7.56 13.00
N GLN A 49 -20.74 8.14 13.82
CA GLN A 49 -22.18 8.24 13.50
C GLN A 49 -22.46 8.94 12.15
N PRO A 50 -21.89 10.13 11.86
CA PRO A 50 -22.15 10.80 10.59
C PRO A 50 -21.72 9.98 9.37
N TRP A 51 -20.64 9.20 9.48
CA TRP A 51 -20.15 8.34 8.39
C TRP A 51 -21.05 7.13 8.18
N ILE A 52 -21.51 6.51 9.27
CA ILE A 52 -22.46 5.38 9.23
C ILE A 52 -23.78 5.84 8.59
N ASP A 53 -24.34 6.96 9.07
CA ASP A 53 -25.63 7.48 8.58
C ASP A 53 -25.59 7.85 7.09
N ARG A 54 -24.50 8.51 6.65
CA ARG A 54 -24.31 8.85 5.23
C ARG A 54 -24.22 7.60 4.37
N LEU A 55 -23.45 6.59 4.81
CA LEU A 55 -23.29 5.35 4.06
C LEU A 55 -24.60 4.57 4.00
N GLU A 56 -25.30 4.39 5.13
CA GLU A 56 -26.60 3.72 5.20
C GLU A 56 -27.61 4.39 4.27
N LYS A 57 -27.74 5.73 4.31
CA LYS A 57 -28.63 6.47 3.41
C LYS A 57 -28.30 6.24 1.93
N THR A 58 -27.02 6.26 1.55
CA THR A 58 -26.62 6.00 0.16
C THR A 58 -26.85 4.55 -0.26
N TRP A 59 -26.70 3.60 0.66
CA TRP A 59 -26.94 2.19 0.43
C TRP A 59 -28.44 1.89 0.24
N GLU A 60 -29.29 2.45 1.09
CA GLU A 60 -30.75 2.35 0.96
C GLU A 60 -31.25 2.94 -0.36
N ASN A 61 -30.70 4.08 -0.78
CA ASN A 61 -30.98 4.67 -2.09
C ASN A 61 -30.57 3.75 -3.24
N GLU A 62 -29.41 3.09 -3.17
CA GLU A 62 -28.94 2.15 -4.20
C GLU A 62 -29.86 0.90 -4.26
N ILE A 63 -30.31 0.40 -3.11
CA ILE A 63 -31.31 -0.68 -3.03
C ILE A 63 -32.65 -0.24 -3.63
N ALA A 64 -33.12 0.97 -3.32
CA ALA A 64 -34.37 1.50 -3.85
C ALA A 64 -34.31 1.67 -5.38
N LEU A 65 -33.17 2.12 -5.91
CA LEU A 65 -32.92 2.19 -7.36
C LEU A 65 -32.91 0.80 -8.00
N ALA A 66 -32.34 -0.21 -7.32
CA ALA A 66 -32.36 -1.59 -7.79
C ALA A 66 -33.76 -2.23 -7.77
N LYS A 67 -34.65 -1.80 -6.87
CA LYS A 67 -36.06 -2.23 -6.86
C LYS A 67 -36.90 -1.58 -7.97
N LYS A 68 -36.61 -0.33 -8.33
CA LYS A 68 -37.29 0.40 -9.40
C LYS A 68 -36.81 0.00 -10.80
N SER A 69 -35.55 -0.42 -10.91
CA SER A 69 -34.96 -0.89 -12.14
C SER A 69 -35.27 -2.37 -12.36
N ASP A 70 -35.27 -2.80 -13.61
CA ASP A 70 -35.45 -4.21 -13.95
C ASP A 70 -34.34 -5.06 -13.30
N LYS A 71 -34.69 -6.01 -12.41
CA LYS A 71 -33.73 -6.75 -11.56
C LYS A 71 -32.62 -7.46 -12.34
N LYS A 72 -32.85 -7.75 -13.62
CA LYS A 72 -31.85 -8.35 -14.53
C LYS A 72 -30.77 -7.37 -14.99
N LYS A 73 -31.02 -6.05 -14.97
CA LYS A 73 -30.09 -5.02 -15.46
C LYS A 73 -29.30 -4.31 -14.36
N TYR A 74 -29.83 -4.23 -13.14
CA TYR A 74 -29.21 -3.43 -12.08
C TYR A 74 -29.13 -4.19 -10.75
N LYS A 75 -27.91 -4.59 -10.37
CA LYS A 75 -27.61 -5.10 -9.03
C LYS A 75 -27.15 -3.94 -8.14
N PRO A 76 -27.61 -3.83 -6.89
CA PRO A 76 -27.06 -2.84 -5.95
C PRO A 76 -25.58 -3.18 -5.70
N SER A 77 -24.75 -2.15 -5.52
CA SER A 77 -23.31 -2.35 -5.23
C SER A 77 -22.85 -1.40 -4.15
N LEU A 78 -22.21 -1.96 -3.13
CA LEU A 78 -21.69 -1.22 -1.99
C LEU A 78 -20.54 -0.31 -2.42
N PHE A 79 -19.75 -0.71 -3.42
CA PHE A 79 -18.73 0.15 -4.02
C PHE A 79 -19.34 1.46 -4.57
N ARG A 80 -20.49 1.40 -5.23
CA ARG A 80 -21.17 2.60 -5.77
C ARG A 80 -21.71 3.51 -4.65
N ALA A 81 -22.29 2.92 -3.60
CA ALA A 81 -22.72 3.67 -2.43
C ALA A 81 -21.54 4.37 -1.74
N THR A 82 -20.47 3.62 -1.47
CA THR A 82 -19.23 4.14 -0.87
C THR A 82 -18.58 5.24 -1.71
N TRP A 83 -18.53 5.06 -3.03
CA TRP A 83 -17.99 6.07 -3.94
C TRP A 83 -18.79 7.38 -3.88
N LYS A 84 -20.13 7.34 -3.82
CA LYS A 84 -20.96 8.55 -3.70
C LYS A 84 -20.66 9.34 -2.43
N VAL A 85 -20.42 8.65 -1.30
CA VAL A 85 -20.08 9.30 -0.01
C VAL A 85 -18.67 9.87 -0.02
N TYR A 86 -17.72 9.13 -0.59
CA TYR A 86 -16.29 9.36 -0.35
C TYR A 86 -15.53 10.02 -1.51
N ARG A 87 -16.11 10.10 -2.72
CA ARG A 87 -15.44 10.60 -3.94
C ARG A 87 -14.72 11.93 -3.76
N ASN A 88 -15.34 12.93 -3.12
CA ASN A 88 -14.75 14.26 -3.00
C ASN A 88 -13.45 14.23 -2.18
N ARG A 89 -13.45 13.50 -1.06
CA ARG A 89 -12.27 13.33 -0.21
C ARG A 89 -11.19 12.49 -0.90
N TYR A 90 -11.61 11.44 -1.62
CA TYR A 90 -10.72 10.61 -2.41
C TYR A 90 -10.04 11.40 -3.55
N CYS A 91 -10.77 12.28 -4.25
CA CYS A 91 -10.22 13.15 -5.29
C CYS A 91 -9.18 14.13 -4.74
N ILE A 92 -9.39 14.70 -3.55
CA ILE A 92 -8.40 15.58 -2.91
C ILE A 92 -7.10 14.82 -2.61
N MET A 93 -7.19 13.56 -2.17
CA MET A 93 -6.01 12.70 -1.97
C MET A 93 -5.27 12.44 -3.28
N GLY A 94 -6.04 12.11 -4.32
CA GLY A 94 -5.52 11.94 -5.68
C GLY A 94 -4.82 13.19 -6.20
N LEU A 95 -5.35 14.39 -5.92
CA LEU A 95 -4.75 15.66 -6.32
C LEU A 95 -3.39 15.89 -5.64
N PHE A 96 -3.27 15.70 -4.33
CA PHE A 96 -1.98 15.82 -3.65
C PHE A 96 -0.95 14.82 -4.19
N LEU A 97 -1.38 13.60 -4.49
CA LEU A 97 -0.51 12.58 -5.03
C LEU A 97 -0.12 12.86 -6.50
N LEU A 98 -1.00 13.50 -7.27
CA LEU A 98 -0.71 13.99 -8.62
C LEU A 98 0.33 15.12 -8.58
N VAL A 99 0.19 16.10 -7.69
CA VAL A 99 1.20 17.16 -7.51
C VAL A 99 2.55 16.55 -7.11
N HIS A 100 2.56 15.60 -6.18
CA HIS A 100 3.76 14.86 -5.81
C HIS A 100 4.42 14.19 -7.04
N THR A 101 3.62 13.51 -7.86
CA THR A 101 4.09 12.83 -9.08
C THR A 101 4.64 13.82 -10.11
N ILE A 102 3.98 14.97 -10.31
CA ILE A 102 4.49 16.03 -11.21
C ILE A 102 5.84 16.56 -10.72
N CYS A 103 5.96 16.91 -9.44
CA CYS A 103 7.22 17.36 -8.87
C CYS A 103 8.33 16.31 -9.04
N ARG A 104 8.00 15.03 -8.87
CA ARG A 104 8.91 13.91 -9.07
C ARG A 104 9.42 13.79 -10.51
N PHE A 105 8.59 14.13 -11.49
CA PHE A 105 8.99 14.17 -12.89
C PHE A 105 9.86 15.38 -13.22
N ILE A 106 9.56 16.55 -12.66
CA ILE A 106 10.29 17.80 -12.92
C ILE A 106 11.69 17.77 -12.28
N GLN A 107 11.83 17.18 -11.09
CA GLN A 107 13.07 17.12 -10.32
C GLN A 107 14.30 16.66 -11.14
N PRO A 108 14.29 15.51 -11.85
CA PRO A 108 15.46 15.05 -12.60
C PRO A 108 15.89 16.00 -13.72
N PHE A 109 14.97 16.72 -14.37
CA PHE A 109 15.34 17.68 -15.43
C PHE A 109 16.06 18.90 -14.87
N ILE A 110 15.60 19.41 -13.73
CA ILE A 110 16.26 20.54 -13.04
C ILE A 110 17.63 20.10 -12.54
N LEU A 111 17.72 18.90 -11.96
CA LEU A 111 18.98 18.33 -11.52
C LEU A 111 19.96 18.12 -12.67
N ALA A 112 19.51 17.59 -13.81
CA ALA A 112 20.33 17.42 -15.01
C ALA A 112 20.91 18.75 -15.49
N ARG A 113 20.06 19.76 -15.67
CA ARG A 113 20.50 21.11 -16.07
C ARG A 113 21.44 21.74 -15.05
N PHE A 114 21.23 21.50 -13.76
CA PHE A 114 22.15 21.96 -12.71
C PHE A 114 23.52 21.28 -12.81
N ILE A 115 23.56 19.97 -13.06
CA ILE A 115 24.83 19.23 -13.24
C ILE A 115 25.59 19.75 -14.47
N ARG A 116 24.87 20.09 -15.55
CA ARG A 116 25.45 20.63 -16.78
C ARG A 116 26.18 21.97 -16.58
N TYR A 117 25.85 22.76 -15.56
CA TYR A 117 26.60 23.97 -15.21
C TYR A 117 28.09 23.68 -14.94
N PHE A 118 28.40 22.52 -14.36
CA PHE A 118 29.78 22.11 -14.04
C PHE A 118 30.54 21.52 -15.24
N ALA A 119 29.90 21.40 -16.41
CA ALA A 119 30.57 20.92 -17.61
C ALA A 119 31.54 22.00 -18.17
N PRO A 120 32.68 21.61 -18.80
CA PRO A 120 33.71 22.55 -19.26
C PRO A 120 33.24 23.62 -20.27
N CYS A 121 32.12 23.39 -20.95
CA CYS A 121 31.55 24.27 -21.97
C CYS A 121 30.10 24.63 -21.65
N SER A 122 29.82 25.02 -20.41
CA SER A 122 28.46 25.39 -19.99
C SER A 122 28.13 26.85 -20.35
N ASN A 123 26.99 27.07 -21.00
CA ASN A 123 26.46 28.40 -21.32
C ASN A 123 25.58 28.96 -20.19
N ILE A 124 25.63 28.37 -19.00
CA ILE A 124 24.70 28.67 -17.91
C ILE A 124 25.34 29.72 -17.00
N SER A 125 24.65 30.83 -16.78
CA SER A 125 25.10 31.89 -15.89
C SER A 125 25.11 31.45 -14.42
N LEU A 126 25.95 32.08 -13.59
CA LEU A 126 25.98 31.84 -12.14
C LEU A 126 24.60 32.06 -11.49
N THR A 127 23.87 33.09 -11.94
CA THR A 127 22.51 33.38 -11.47
C THR A 127 21.53 32.25 -11.80
N GLU A 128 21.58 31.70 -13.01
CA GLU A 128 20.78 30.53 -13.37
C GLU A 128 21.15 29.30 -12.53
N ALA A 129 22.44 29.08 -12.27
CA ALA A 129 22.89 27.97 -11.45
C ALA A 129 22.38 28.06 -10.00
N ILE A 130 22.36 29.26 -9.41
CA ILE A 130 21.80 29.49 -8.06
C ILE A 130 20.29 29.21 -8.05
N ILE A 131 19.55 29.63 -9.08
CA ILE A 131 18.11 29.34 -9.20
C ILE A 131 17.88 27.83 -9.33
N LEU A 132 18.66 27.13 -10.15
CA LEU A 132 18.55 25.68 -10.31
C LEU A 132 18.91 24.93 -9.01
N ALA A 133 19.91 25.37 -8.26
CA ALA A 133 20.29 24.80 -6.97
C ALA A 133 19.19 24.97 -5.92
N THR A 134 18.61 26.17 -5.84
CA THR A 134 17.50 26.46 -4.91
C THR A 134 16.26 25.64 -5.26
N LEU A 135 15.89 25.53 -6.55
CA LEU A 135 14.79 24.67 -7.00
C LEU A 135 15.02 23.19 -6.68
N THR A 136 16.25 22.69 -6.91
CA THR A 136 16.63 21.31 -6.57
C THR A 136 16.47 21.01 -5.08
N SER A 137 16.62 22.02 -4.22
CA SER A 137 16.44 21.91 -2.78
C SER A 137 14.97 22.02 -2.36
N ILE A 138 14.19 22.91 -2.97
CA ILE A 138 12.79 23.19 -2.61
C ILE A 138 11.84 22.07 -3.08
N ILE A 139 12.06 21.51 -4.27
CA ILE A 139 11.17 20.48 -4.86
C ILE A 139 11.01 19.24 -3.95
N PRO A 140 12.09 18.65 -3.40
CA PRO A 140 11.97 17.55 -2.43
C PRO A 140 11.11 17.89 -1.20
N TRP A 141 11.16 19.13 -0.70
CA TRP A 141 10.29 19.56 0.41
C TRP A 141 8.82 19.58 0.00
N ILE A 142 8.50 20.09 -1.19
CA ILE A 142 7.13 20.05 -1.73
C ILE A 142 6.67 18.61 -1.91
N MET A 143 7.53 17.74 -2.44
CA MET A 143 7.25 16.31 -2.59
C MET A 143 6.98 15.63 -1.25
N PHE A 144 7.75 15.98 -0.21
CA PHE A 144 7.55 15.46 1.14
C PHE A 144 6.20 15.89 1.71
N VAL A 145 5.90 17.19 1.70
CA VAL A 145 4.65 17.73 2.25
C VAL A 145 3.43 17.16 1.53
N THR A 146 3.44 17.14 0.19
CA THR A 146 2.31 16.60 -0.60
C THR A 146 2.11 15.10 -0.39
N ARG A 147 3.21 14.32 -0.34
CA ARG A 147 3.14 12.89 -0.03
C ARG A 147 2.61 12.63 1.38
N HIS A 148 3.09 13.39 2.36
CA HIS A 148 2.69 13.25 3.75
C HIS A 148 1.21 13.59 3.95
N LEU A 149 0.74 14.69 3.36
CA LEU A 149 -0.67 15.08 3.39
C LEU A 149 -1.57 14.05 2.70
N ALA A 150 -1.16 13.52 1.54
CA ALA A 150 -1.87 12.44 0.88
C ALA A 150 -1.95 11.20 1.78
N PHE A 151 -0.84 10.81 2.40
CA PHE A 151 -0.77 9.64 3.28
C PHE A 151 -1.71 9.75 4.50
N ILE A 152 -1.64 10.86 5.25
CA ILE A 152 -2.50 11.07 6.43
C ILE A 152 -3.97 11.05 6.03
N ARG A 153 -4.31 11.79 4.97
CA ARG A 153 -5.69 11.89 4.51
C ARG A 153 -6.22 10.52 4.07
N SER A 154 -5.43 9.74 3.34
CA SER A 154 -5.81 8.38 2.95
C SER A 154 -6.00 7.45 4.16
N PHE A 155 -5.16 7.57 5.20
CA PHE A 155 -5.30 6.79 6.44
C PHE A 155 -6.58 7.13 7.21
N ILE A 156 -6.80 8.42 7.49
CA ILE A 156 -8.03 8.91 8.15
C ILE A 156 -9.26 8.49 7.34
N GLY A 157 -9.15 8.60 6.02
CA GLY A 157 -10.16 8.15 5.08
C GLY A 157 -10.52 6.68 5.16
N GLY A 158 -9.50 5.81 5.15
CA GLY A 158 -9.67 4.38 5.31
C GLY A 158 -10.31 4.04 6.65
N MET A 159 -9.93 4.74 7.72
CA MET A 159 -10.52 4.60 9.05
C MET A 159 -12.01 4.99 9.05
N HIS A 160 -12.38 6.12 8.45
CA HIS A 160 -13.80 6.54 8.33
C HIS A 160 -14.63 5.49 7.62
N LEU A 161 -14.15 4.97 6.49
CA LEU A 161 -14.84 3.93 5.73
C LEU A 161 -14.94 2.62 6.53
N ARG A 162 -13.87 2.21 7.21
CA ARG A 162 -13.91 1.04 8.09
C ARG A 162 -14.96 1.18 9.19
N CYS A 163 -14.99 2.30 9.90
CA CYS A 163 -15.99 2.56 10.94
C CYS A 163 -17.41 2.58 10.36
N ALA A 164 -17.61 3.18 9.17
CA ALA A 164 -18.90 3.22 8.50
C ALA A 164 -19.41 1.82 8.14
N TYR A 165 -18.54 0.97 7.57
CA TYR A 165 -18.88 -0.41 7.22
C TYR A 165 -19.19 -1.25 8.47
N CYS A 166 -18.37 -1.16 9.53
CA CYS A 166 -18.65 -1.84 10.80
C CYS A 166 -20.01 -1.42 11.37
N GLY A 167 -20.32 -0.13 11.39
CA GLY A 167 -21.60 0.39 11.87
C GLY A 167 -22.79 -0.07 11.02
N LEU A 168 -22.64 -0.09 9.69
CA LEU A 168 -23.67 -0.57 8.77
C LEU A 168 -23.96 -2.06 8.97
N ILE A 169 -22.92 -2.89 9.09
CA ILE A 169 -23.04 -4.32 9.38
C ILE A 169 -23.70 -4.52 10.74
N PHE A 170 -23.27 -3.79 11.77
CA PHE A 170 -23.85 -3.89 13.13
C PHE A 170 -25.35 -3.53 13.14
N ARG A 171 -25.74 -2.41 12.51
CA ARG A 171 -27.16 -2.02 12.38
C ARG A 171 -27.97 -3.07 11.62
N LYS A 172 -27.38 -3.69 10.59
CA LYS A 172 -28.04 -4.76 9.84
C LYS A 172 -28.25 -6.02 10.68
N ILE A 173 -27.26 -6.44 11.46
CA ILE A 173 -27.36 -7.60 12.36
C ILE A 173 -28.49 -7.39 13.38
N MET A 174 -28.58 -6.20 13.97
CA MET A 174 -29.61 -5.86 14.96
C MET A 174 -31.04 -5.86 14.39
N ARG A 175 -31.20 -5.78 13.06
CA ARG A 175 -32.50 -5.81 12.37
C ARG A 175 -32.80 -7.16 11.69
N LEU A 176 -31.90 -8.13 11.76
CA LEU A 176 -32.08 -9.44 11.12
C LEU A 176 -33.01 -10.33 11.96
N SER A 177 -33.87 -11.12 11.29
CA SER A 177 -34.65 -12.17 11.97
C SER A 177 -33.72 -13.24 12.56
N ILE A 178 -34.11 -13.84 13.68
CA ILE A 178 -33.33 -14.92 14.35
C ILE A 178 -33.06 -16.09 13.39
N GLY A 179 -34.03 -16.47 12.56
CA GLY A 179 -33.87 -17.56 11.58
C GLY A 179 -32.81 -17.28 10.51
N SER A 180 -32.77 -16.05 9.97
CA SER A 180 -31.73 -15.63 9.02
C SER A 180 -30.36 -15.46 9.70
N LEU A 181 -30.33 -15.02 10.96
CA LEU A 181 -29.10 -14.90 11.73
C LEU A 181 -28.50 -16.27 12.04
N GLY A 182 -29.33 -17.26 12.37
CA GLY A 182 -28.91 -18.64 12.60
C GLY A 182 -28.32 -19.35 11.39
N GLN A 183 -28.60 -18.88 10.17
CA GLN A 183 -27.97 -19.37 8.93
C GLN A 183 -26.53 -18.90 8.77
N HIS A 184 -26.10 -17.90 9.54
CA HIS A 184 -24.74 -17.37 9.50
C HIS A 184 -24.04 -17.63 10.85
N SER A 185 -22.91 -18.33 10.80
CA SER A 185 -22.15 -18.56 12.04
C SER A 185 -21.65 -17.24 12.62
N SER A 186 -21.66 -17.11 13.94
CA SER A 186 -21.10 -15.95 14.65
C SER A 186 -19.65 -15.68 14.23
N GLY A 187 -18.87 -16.74 14.01
CA GLY A 187 -17.50 -16.64 13.48
C GLY A 187 -17.41 -15.99 12.11
N LYS A 188 -18.37 -16.24 11.19
CA LYS A 188 -18.39 -15.59 9.86
C LYS A 188 -18.62 -14.09 9.98
N ILE A 189 -19.51 -13.67 10.89
CA ILE A 189 -19.81 -12.26 11.15
C ILE A 189 -18.58 -11.56 11.77
N VAL A 190 -17.94 -12.17 12.77
CA VAL A 190 -16.73 -11.62 13.38
C VAL A 190 -15.58 -11.51 12.37
N ASN A 191 -15.42 -12.52 11.50
CA ASN A 191 -14.44 -12.45 10.42
C ASN A 191 -14.74 -11.33 9.41
N MET A 192 -16.01 -11.07 9.13
CA MET A 192 -16.42 -9.96 8.26
C MET A 192 -16.03 -8.60 8.88
N LEU A 193 -16.37 -8.40 10.16
CA LEU A 193 -16.07 -7.14 10.89
C LEU A 193 -14.57 -6.89 11.11
N THR A 194 -13.76 -7.95 11.23
CA THR A 194 -12.32 -7.83 11.48
C THR A 194 -11.50 -7.82 10.20
N ASN A 195 -11.65 -8.83 9.34
CA ASN A 195 -10.80 -9.03 8.17
C ASN A 195 -11.35 -8.39 6.89
N ASP A 196 -12.64 -8.57 6.60
CA ASP A 196 -13.24 -8.08 5.35
C ASP A 196 -13.32 -6.55 5.34
N VAL A 197 -13.76 -5.93 6.43
CA VAL A 197 -13.79 -4.47 6.52
C VAL A 197 -12.39 -3.84 6.45
N GLN A 198 -11.35 -4.51 6.99
CA GLN A 198 -9.96 -4.02 6.89
C GLN A 198 -9.45 -3.96 5.44
N THR A 199 -10.04 -4.71 4.50
CA THR A 199 -9.70 -4.58 3.07
C THR A 199 -10.11 -3.23 2.49
N VAL A 200 -11.22 -2.64 2.98
CA VAL A 200 -11.70 -1.32 2.56
C VAL A 200 -10.73 -0.22 2.98
N GLU A 201 -10.24 -0.29 4.21
CA GLU A 201 -9.22 0.63 4.74
C GLU A 201 -7.95 0.58 3.89
N ARG A 202 -7.43 -0.63 3.63
CA ARG A 202 -6.22 -0.83 2.81
C ARG A 202 -6.39 -0.36 1.36
N LEU A 203 -7.55 -0.64 0.74
CA LEU A 203 -7.84 -0.15 -0.62
C LEU A 203 -7.91 1.38 -0.65
N THR A 204 -8.42 2.03 0.39
CA THR A 204 -8.49 3.49 0.44
C THR A 204 -7.09 4.12 0.48
N ILE A 205 -6.14 3.45 1.15
CA ILE A 205 -4.74 3.88 1.23
C ILE A 205 -4.03 3.73 -0.12
N ASP A 206 -4.17 2.57 -0.76
CA ASP A 206 -3.37 2.25 -1.96
C ASP A 206 -4.08 2.51 -3.30
N GLY A 207 -5.41 2.68 -3.31
CA GLY A 207 -6.22 2.70 -4.53
C GLY A 207 -5.82 3.79 -5.53
N ASN A 208 -5.31 4.94 -5.05
CA ASN A 208 -4.87 6.02 -5.93
C ASN A 208 -3.62 5.65 -6.76
N PHE A 209 -2.83 4.66 -6.32
CA PHE A 209 -1.67 4.20 -7.08
C PHE A 209 -2.04 3.40 -8.33
N LEU A 210 -3.28 2.91 -8.46
CA LEU A 210 -3.72 2.19 -9.66
C LEU A 210 -3.68 3.10 -10.89
N TRP A 211 -4.30 4.28 -10.83
CA TRP A 211 -4.34 5.21 -11.95
C TRP A 211 -3.05 6.03 -12.08
N ILE A 212 -2.41 6.38 -10.96
CA ILE A 212 -1.15 7.12 -10.98
C ILE A 212 -0.02 6.27 -11.54
N GLY A 213 0.04 4.97 -11.22
CA GLY A 213 1.04 4.07 -11.80
C GLY A 213 0.93 3.95 -13.32
N LEU A 214 -0.29 3.91 -13.85
CA LEU A 214 -0.51 3.90 -15.30
C LEU A 214 -0.08 5.23 -15.94
N LEU A 215 -0.51 6.35 -15.38
CA LEU A 215 -0.15 7.68 -15.87
C LEU A 215 1.37 7.90 -15.86
N GLU A 216 2.02 7.55 -14.76
CA GLU A 216 3.47 7.66 -14.63
C GLU A 216 4.19 6.86 -15.73
N THR A 217 3.72 5.66 -16.03
CA THR A 217 4.36 4.78 -17.00
C THR A 217 4.28 5.34 -18.40
N ILE A 218 3.10 5.86 -18.77
CA ILE A 218 2.90 6.52 -20.05
C ILE A 218 3.86 7.71 -20.16
N VAL A 219 3.97 8.55 -19.12
CA VAL A 219 4.86 9.72 -19.11
C VAL A 219 6.33 9.31 -19.21
N VAL A 220 6.80 8.35 -18.41
CA VAL A 220 8.19 7.85 -18.46
C VAL A 220 8.51 7.29 -19.85
N LEU A 221 7.60 6.51 -20.43
CA LEU A 221 7.79 5.93 -21.77
C LEU A 221 7.89 7.01 -22.85
N ILE A 222 7.04 8.05 -22.80
CA ILE A 222 7.09 9.18 -23.75
C ILE A 222 8.41 9.94 -23.62
N ILE A 223 8.82 10.26 -22.38
CA ILE A 223 10.08 10.96 -22.12
C ILE A 223 11.25 10.12 -22.66
N LEU A 224 11.35 8.86 -22.28
CA LEU A 224 12.44 7.99 -22.74
C LEU A 224 12.42 7.78 -24.26
N TRP A 225 11.24 7.66 -24.88
CA TRP A 225 11.12 7.56 -26.34
C TRP A 225 11.71 8.79 -27.03
N SER A 226 11.49 9.99 -26.47
CA SER A 226 12.04 11.24 -27.03
C SER A 226 13.57 11.29 -27.05
N TYR A 227 14.24 10.66 -26.08
CA TYR A 227 15.71 10.65 -25.99
C TYR A 227 16.36 9.53 -26.80
N VAL A 228 15.79 8.32 -26.78
CA VAL A 228 16.48 7.11 -27.31
C VAL A 228 15.80 6.52 -28.56
N GLY A 229 14.62 7.03 -28.91
CA GLY A 229 13.83 6.56 -30.06
C GLY A 229 13.49 5.08 -29.95
N ILE A 230 13.57 4.37 -31.09
CA ILE A 230 13.17 2.96 -31.24
C ILE A 230 13.90 1.98 -30.30
N THR A 231 15.08 2.36 -29.78
CA THR A 231 15.87 1.49 -28.89
C THR A 231 15.16 1.16 -27.58
N ILE A 232 14.21 2.00 -27.16
CA ILE A 232 13.42 1.77 -25.95
C ILE A 232 12.58 0.48 -26.04
N LEU A 233 12.26 0.00 -27.25
CA LEU A 233 11.52 -1.24 -27.44
C LEU A 233 12.23 -2.44 -26.80
N LEU A 234 13.56 -2.51 -26.92
CA LEU A 234 14.37 -3.55 -26.27
C LEU A 234 14.31 -3.44 -24.74
N ALA A 235 14.32 -2.22 -24.22
CA ALA A 235 14.22 -1.95 -22.79
C ALA A 235 12.82 -2.28 -22.23
N ILE A 236 11.77 -2.08 -23.02
CA ILE A 236 10.40 -2.52 -22.72
C ILE A 236 10.33 -4.06 -22.69
N ILE A 237 10.92 -4.74 -23.68
CA ILE A 237 11.00 -6.21 -23.70
C ILE A 237 11.72 -6.73 -22.44
N TYR A 238 12.84 -6.13 -22.08
CA TYR A 238 13.57 -6.46 -20.84
C TYR A 238 12.71 -6.23 -19.59
N THR A 239 11.97 -5.13 -19.53
CA THR A 239 11.05 -4.82 -18.43
C THR A 239 9.94 -5.85 -18.33
N CYS A 240 9.32 -6.24 -19.45
CA CYS A 240 8.32 -7.31 -19.50
C CYS A 240 8.91 -8.63 -19.00
N PHE A 241 10.14 -8.97 -19.40
CA PHE A 241 10.84 -10.17 -18.92
C PHE A 241 11.04 -10.15 -17.39
N ILE A 242 11.48 -9.02 -16.83
CA ILE A 242 11.65 -8.87 -15.37
C ILE A 242 10.31 -8.97 -14.64
N ILE A 243 9.23 -8.42 -15.18
CA ILE A 243 7.87 -8.56 -14.62
C ILE A 243 7.44 -10.02 -14.62
N ILE A 244 7.64 -10.75 -15.73
CA ILE A 244 7.31 -12.18 -15.82
C ILE A 244 8.11 -12.99 -14.79
N LEU A 245 9.41 -12.71 -14.64
CA LEU A 245 10.27 -13.35 -13.64
C LEU A 245 9.76 -13.09 -12.21
N GLN A 246 9.36 -11.85 -11.90
CA GLN A 246 8.75 -11.49 -10.61
C GLN A 246 7.44 -12.27 -10.34
N ILE A 247 6.60 -12.45 -11.37
CA ILE A 247 5.36 -13.25 -11.27
C ILE A 247 5.68 -14.72 -11.00
N ILE A 248 6.66 -15.30 -11.70
CA ILE A 248 7.11 -16.69 -11.48
C ILE A 248 7.64 -16.87 -10.06
N CYS A 249 8.53 -15.97 -9.60
CA CYS A 249 9.01 -15.96 -8.21
C CYS A 249 7.85 -15.88 -7.22
N GLY A 250 6.85 -15.02 -7.47
CA GLY A 250 5.65 -14.90 -6.64
C GLY A 250 4.86 -16.21 -6.56
N LYS A 251 4.64 -16.90 -7.69
CA LYS A 251 4.00 -18.23 -7.73
C LYS A 251 4.80 -19.27 -6.97
N CYS A 252 6.12 -19.29 -7.12
CA CYS A 252 7.01 -20.19 -6.36
C CYS A 252 6.91 -19.94 -4.85
N ILE A 253 6.95 -18.67 -4.41
CA ILE A 253 6.77 -18.29 -3.01
C ILE A 253 5.42 -18.80 -2.49
N GLN A 254 4.34 -18.65 -3.24
CA GLN A 254 3.01 -19.12 -2.84
C GLN A 254 2.94 -20.65 -2.68
N LEU A 255 3.58 -21.40 -3.57
CA LEU A 255 3.67 -22.86 -3.47
C LEU A 255 4.49 -23.30 -2.23
N ILE A 256 5.63 -22.65 -1.98
CA ILE A 256 6.47 -22.92 -0.80
C ILE A 256 5.72 -22.55 0.48
N TRP A 257 5.05 -21.39 0.51
CA TRP A 257 4.25 -20.92 1.64
C TRP A 257 3.16 -21.93 1.99
N THR A 258 2.44 -22.46 1.00
CA THR A 258 1.40 -23.48 1.22
C THR A 258 1.97 -24.75 1.86
N LYS A 259 3.15 -25.22 1.41
CA LYS A 259 3.83 -26.37 2.02
C LYS A 259 4.34 -26.07 3.44
N ARG A 260 4.88 -24.86 3.66
CA ARG A 260 5.35 -24.38 4.95
C ARG A 260 4.22 -24.38 5.98
N VAL A 261 3.09 -23.75 5.65
CA VAL A 261 1.90 -23.65 6.53
C VAL A 261 1.43 -25.05 6.95
N ARG A 262 1.32 -26.00 6.02
CA ARG A 262 0.95 -27.39 6.36
C ARG A 262 1.89 -28.05 7.38
N LYS A 263 3.20 -27.77 7.31
CA LYS A 263 4.19 -28.29 8.28
C LYS A 263 4.10 -27.57 9.62
N THR A 264 3.88 -26.26 9.60
CA THR A 264 3.63 -25.46 10.80
C THR A 264 2.38 -25.95 11.55
N ASP A 265 1.28 -26.20 10.83
CA ASP A 265 0.04 -26.72 11.41
C ASP A 265 0.25 -28.10 12.04
N LEU A 266 0.97 -29.00 11.35
CA LEU A 266 1.32 -30.30 11.90
C LEU A 266 2.13 -30.20 13.19
N ARG A 267 3.13 -29.30 13.23
CA ARG A 267 3.95 -29.07 14.43
C ARG A 267 3.09 -28.56 15.60
N ILE A 268 2.23 -27.57 15.35
CA ILE A 268 1.34 -27.01 16.36
C ILE A 268 0.37 -28.08 16.88
N LYS A 269 -0.19 -28.90 15.99
CA LYS A 269 -1.04 -30.03 16.38
C LYS A 269 -0.32 -31.02 17.29
N LEU A 270 0.89 -31.45 16.92
CA LEU A 270 1.71 -32.36 17.74
C LEU A 270 2.04 -31.76 19.11
N MET A 271 2.42 -30.47 19.16
CA MET A 271 2.66 -29.77 20.41
C MET A 271 1.42 -29.74 21.31
N ASN A 272 0.24 -29.48 20.73
CA ASN A 272 -1.02 -29.48 21.48
C ASN A 272 -1.36 -30.87 22.04
N GLU A 273 -1.11 -31.95 21.29
CA GLU A 273 -1.31 -33.33 21.75
C GLU A 273 -0.36 -33.68 22.91
N ILE A 274 0.92 -33.29 22.81
CA ILE A 274 1.92 -33.52 23.86
C ILE A 274 1.56 -32.76 25.15
N ILE A 275 1.16 -31.48 25.04
CA ILE A 275 0.78 -30.66 26.20
C ILE A 275 -0.46 -31.21 26.89
N LYS A 276 -1.47 -31.64 26.11
CA LYS A 276 -2.69 -32.27 26.67
C LYS A 276 -2.39 -33.53 27.47
N SER A 277 -1.36 -34.29 27.08
CA SER A 277 -0.96 -35.54 27.72
C SER A 277 0.34 -35.44 28.52
N ILE A 278 0.70 -34.24 29.00
CA ILE A 278 2.04 -33.99 29.59
C ILE A 278 2.33 -34.84 30.82
N HIS A 279 1.31 -35.15 31.63
CA HIS A 279 1.45 -36.01 32.81
C HIS A 279 1.92 -37.42 32.43
N LEU A 280 1.35 -38.01 31.37
CA LEU A 280 1.75 -39.32 30.86
C LEU A 280 3.16 -39.27 30.26
N VAL A 281 3.47 -38.24 29.47
CA VAL A 281 4.80 -38.06 28.88
C VAL A 281 5.88 -38.01 29.96
N LYS A 282 5.62 -37.33 31.08
CA LYS A 282 6.52 -37.25 32.23
C LYS A 282 6.60 -38.55 33.02
N MET A 283 5.46 -39.20 33.28
CA MET A 283 5.41 -40.48 33.99
C MET A 283 6.23 -41.57 33.29
N TYR A 284 6.18 -41.62 31.96
CA TYR A 284 6.90 -42.61 31.15
C TYR A 284 8.27 -42.13 30.64
N VAL A 285 8.72 -40.92 31.00
CA VAL A 285 10.00 -40.33 30.57
C VAL A 285 10.13 -40.32 29.03
N TRP A 286 9.04 -40.03 28.33
CA TRP A 286 8.96 -40.01 26.86
C TRP A 286 9.40 -38.68 26.24
N GLU A 287 10.06 -37.78 26.98
CA GLU A 287 10.39 -36.45 26.47
C GLU A 287 11.32 -36.52 25.26
N ARG A 288 12.33 -37.40 25.30
CA ARG A 288 13.32 -37.54 24.20
C ARG A 288 12.66 -38.04 22.91
N PRO A 289 11.87 -39.13 22.89
CA PRO A 289 11.14 -39.55 21.69
C PRO A 289 10.22 -38.47 21.10
N PHE A 290 9.45 -37.78 21.94
CA PHE A 290 8.56 -36.70 21.47
C PHE A 290 9.35 -35.49 20.96
N GLN A 291 10.47 -35.15 21.60
CA GLN A 291 11.39 -34.12 21.13
C GLN A 291 11.87 -34.44 19.71
N PHE A 292 12.38 -35.65 19.47
CA PHE A 292 12.85 -36.05 18.13
C PHE A 292 11.73 -36.00 17.08
N LYS A 293 10.50 -36.40 17.45
CA LYS A 293 9.34 -36.34 16.57
C LYS A 293 9.01 -34.89 16.16
N VAL A 294 9.02 -33.96 17.12
CA VAL A 294 8.79 -32.53 16.85
C VAL A 294 9.95 -31.93 16.05
N GLU A 295 11.19 -32.27 16.39
CA GLU A 295 12.38 -31.79 15.70
C GLU A 295 12.39 -32.20 14.22
N ARG A 296 11.95 -33.43 13.89
CA ARG A 296 11.84 -33.89 12.50
C ARG A 296 10.86 -33.03 11.69
N VAL A 297 9.71 -32.68 12.26
CA VAL A 297 8.74 -31.79 11.60
C VAL A 297 9.31 -30.37 11.50
N ARG A 298 9.98 -29.90 12.54
CA ARG A 298 10.63 -28.58 12.56
C ARG A 298 11.73 -28.47 11.50
N LYS A 299 12.56 -29.49 11.31
CA LYS A 299 13.58 -29.52 10.23
C LYS A 299 12.94 -29.34 8.85
N GLN A 300 11.85 -30.07 8.58
CA GLN A 300 11.11 -29.92 7.32
C GLN A 300 10.50 -28.52 7.16
N GLU A 301 9.91 -27.97 8.23
CA GLU A 301 9.41 -26.59 8.24
C GLU A 301 10.53 -25.60 7.93
N THR A 302 11.68 -25.71 8.61
CA THR A 302 12.86 -24.86 8.41
C THR A 302 13.41 -24.94 6.99
N THR A 303 13.42 -26.12 6.36
CA THR A 303 13.81 -26.25 4.94
C THR A 303 12.93 -25.38 4.03
N TYR A 304 11.60 -25.41 4.22
CA TYR A 304 10.70 -24.52 3.47
C TYR A 304 10.87 -23.04 3.86
N VAL A 305 11.28 -22.76 5.11
CA VAL A 305 11.63 -21.41 5.52
C VAL A 305 12.80 -20.88 4.70
N ILE A 306 13.89 -21.64 4.66
CA ILE A 306 15.11 -21.30 3.92
C ILE A 306 14.82 -21.17 2.43
N LEU A 307 14.11 -22.13 1.82
CA LEU A 307 13.76 -22.10 0.41
C LEU A 307 12.99 -20.83 0.02
N GLN A 308 11.98 -20.44 0.79
CA GLN A 308 11.27 -19.20 0.50
C GLN A 308 12.16 -17.98 0.73
N SER A 309 13.03 -17.96 1.76
CA SER A 309 13.96 -16.84 1.95
C SER A 309 14.93 -16.68 0.77
N LEU A 310 15.37 -17.78 0.14
CA LEU A 310 16.22 -17.73 -1.05
C LEU A 310 15.47 -17.11 -2.24
N VAL A 311 14.21 -17.51 -2.47
CA VAL A 311 13.39 -16.92 -3.55
C VAL A 311 13.07 -15.45 -3.28
N ASP A 312 12.78 -15.09 -2.03
CA ASP A 312 12.58 -13.69 -1.63
C ASP A 312 13.85 -12.86 -1.87
N THR A 313 15.04 -13.39 -1.57
CA THR A 313 16.32 -12.74 -1.88
C THR A 313 16.49 -12.52 -3.39
N ILE A 314 16.23 -13.54 -4.22
CA ILE A 314 16.29 -13.40 -5.69
C ILE A 314 15.32 -12.29 -6.16
N LYS A 315 14.10 -12.27 -5.61
CA LYS A 315 13.08 -11.26 -5.92
C LYS A 315 13.55 -9.84 -5.58
N ILE A 316 14.15 -9.66 -4.39
CA ILE A 316 14.68 -8.38 -3.91
C ILE A 316 15.87 -7.93 -4.77
N VAL A 317 16.82 -8.84 -5.04
CA VAL A 317 18.01 -8.55 -5.87
C VAL A 317 17.56 -8.12 -7.26
N ASN A 318 16.69 -8.88 -7.93
CA ASN A 318 16.14 -8.51 -9.24
C ASN A 318 15.44 -7.15 -9.22
N GLY A 319 14.72 -6.84 -8.13
CA GLY A 319 14.10 -5.54 -7.95
C GLY A 319 15.13 -4.41 -7.83
N LEU A 320 16.15 -4.57 -6.98
CA LEU A 320 17.17 -3.56 -6.73
C LEU A 320 18.08 -3.31 -7.94
N THR A 321 18.45 -4.36 -8.67
CA THR A 321 19.36 -4.26 -9.81
C THR A 321 18.68 -3.76 -11.09
N TYR A 322 17.35 -3.84 -11.19
CA TYR A 322 16.58 -3.48 -12.39
C TYR A 322 16.91 -2.11 -13.00
N PRO A 323 16.98 -0.99 -12.25
CA PRO A 323 17.29 0.32 -12.84
C PRO A 323 18.69 0.37 -13.44
N SER A 324 19.65 -0.26 -12.77
CA SER A 324 21.05 -0.31 -13.22
C SER A 324 21.21 -1.20 -14.45
N THR A 325 20.59 -2.39 -14.48
CA THR A 325 20.66 -3.29 -15.64
C THR A 325 19.90 -2.74 -16.84
N PHE A 326 18.73 -2.14 -16.64
CA PHE A 326 17.99 -1.43 -17.68
C PHE A 326 18.85 -0.32 -18.29
N PHE A 327 19.50 0.49 -17.44
CA PHE A 327 20.38 1.55 -17.89
C PHE A 327 21.58 1.00 -18.68
N LEU A 328 22.25 -0.04 -18.19
CA LEU A 328 23.39 -0.66 -18.87
C LEU A 328 23.03 -1.20 -20.27
N ILE A 329 21.84 -1.77 -20.44
CA ILE A 329 21.36 -2.24 -21.75
C ILE A 329 21.22 -1.06 -22.73
N ILE A 330 20.57 0.02 -22.30
CA ILE A 330 20.42 1.23 -23.15
C ILE A 330 21.78 1.83 -23.47
N PHE A 331 22.65 1.96 -22.47
CA PHE A 331 23.99 2.50 -22.64
C PHE A 331 24.80 1.68 -23.65
N GLY A 332 24.79 0.35 -23.53
CA GLY A 332 25.48 -0.55 -24.47
C GLY A 332 24.99 -0.38 -25.92
N ILE A 333 23.69 -0.18 -26.12
CA ILE A 333 23.13 0.04 -27.46
C ILE A 333 23.50 1.41 -28.02
N LEU A 334 23.43 2.47 -27.20
CA LEU A 334 23.85 3.82 -27.59
C LEU A 334 25.33 3.87 -27.95
N TRP A 335 26.16 3.20 -27.15
CA TRP A 335 27.58 3.02 -27.40
C TRP A 335 27.84 2.31 -28.74
N TYR A 336 27.14 1.20 -28.98
CA TYR A 336 27.25 0.45 -30.24
C TYR A 336 26.86 1.30 -31.46
N ARG A 337 25.80 2.12 -31.33
CA ARG A 337 25.33 3.03 -32.39
C ARG A 337 26.20 4.29 -32.56
N ARG A 338 27.26 4.46 -31.74
CA ARG A 338 28.08 5.68 -31.69
C ARG A 338 27.25 6.97 -31.57
N ALA A 339 26.12 6.89 -30.88
CA ALA A 339 25.29 8.05 -30.61
C ALA A 339 25.95 8.92 -29.52
N PRO A 340 25.86 10.26 -29.59
CA PRO A 340 26.40 11.12 -28.55
C PRO A 340 25.70 10.83 -27.22
N PHE A 341 26.50 10.62 -26.18
CA PHE A 341 26.01 10.36 -24.83
C PHE A 341 25.88 11.69 -24.09
N ASP A 342 24.64 12.09 -23.81
CA ASP A 342 24.37 13.27 -22.98
C ASP A 342 24.29 12.87 -21.50
N THR A 343 25.03 13.57 -20.66
CA THR A 343 24.97 13.41 -19.19
C THR A 343 23.57 13.75 -18.65
N ASP A 344 22.84 14.61 -19.35
CA ASP A 344 21.47 14.97 -18.99
C ASP A 344 20.54 13.75 -19.13
N PHE A 345 20.67 13.00 -20.23
CA PHE A 345 19.91 11.78 -20.46
C PHE A 345 20.18 10.72 -19.38
N PHE A 346 21.44 10.54 -18.99
CA PHE A 346 21.83 9.58 -17.94
C PHE A 346 21.05 9.82 -16.65
N THR A 347 21.12 11.05 -16.15
CA THR A 347 20.53 11.42 -14.86
C THR A 347 19.02 11.32 -14.90
N ILE A 348 18.39 11.79 -15.97
CA ILE A 348 16.94 11.74 -16.16
C ILE A 348 16.46 10.29 -16.27
N ALA A 349 17.03 9.51 -17.17
CA ALA A 349 16.59 8.13 -17.40
C ALA A 349 16.75 7.29 -16.14
N PHE A 350 17.91 7.31 -15.50
CA PHE A 350 18.19 6.53 -14.30
C PHE A 350 17.21 6.85 -13.16
N VAL A 351 16.98 8.14 -12.90
CA VAL A 351 16.06 8.58 -11.84
C VAL A 351 14.62 8.18 -12.15
N LEU A 352 14.15 8.39 -13.39
CA LEU A 352 12.79 8.02 -13.80
C LEU A 352 12.52 6.52 -13.72
N ILE A 353 13.49 5.67 -14.11
CA ILE A 353 13.36 4.22 -14.00
C ILE A 353 13.35 3.78 -12.53
N SER A 354 14.17 4.39 -11.69
CA SER A 354 14.19 4.11 -10.25
C SER A 354 12.85 4.43 -9.58
N TYR A 355 12.19 5.50 -10.03
CA TYR A 355 10.84 5.86 -9.64
C TYR A 355 9.78 4.88 -10.13
N LEU A 356 9.81 4.53 -11.42
CA LEU A 356 8.93 3.54 -12.03
C LEU A 356 8.99 2.20 -11.27
N ARG A 357 10.21 1.77 -10.91
CA ARG A 357 10.45 0.57 -10.09
C ARG A 357 9.70 0.63 -8.77
N HIS A 358 9.87 1.69 -7.99
CA HIS A 358 9.19 1.83 -6.69
C HIS A 358 7.67 1.86 -6.86
N THR A 359 7.16 2.54 -7.89
CA THR A 359 5.72 2.59 -8.15
C THR A 359 5.17 1.19 -8.45
N TYR A 360 5.83 0.40 -9.30
CA TYR A 360 5.29 -0.90 -9.70
C TYR A 360 5.49 -2.01 -8.69
N LEU A 361 6.72 -2.20 -8.20
CA LEU A 361 7.05 -3.32 -7.32
C LEU A 361 6.30 -3.25 -5.99
N HIS A 362 6.03 -2.04 -5.51
CA HIS A 362 5.41 -1.82 -4.22
C HIS A 362 3.98 -1.28 -4.36
N ASN A 363 3.82 -0.04 -4.83
CA ASN A 363 2.55 0.67 -4.69
C ASN A 363 1.43 0.10 -5.58
N PHE A 364 1.69 -0.09 -6.88
CA PHE A 364 0.72 -0.61 -7.83
C PHE A 364 0.39 -2.07 -7.55
N SER A 365 1.40 -2.88 -7.23
CA SER A 365 1.22 -4.28 -6.83
C SER A 365 0.31 -4.42 -5.60
N ASN A 366 0.59 -3.66 -4.53
CA ASN A 366 -0.23 -3.66 -3.33
C ASN A 366 -1.66 -3.19 -3.62
N ALA A 367 -1.82 -2.14 -4.44
CA ALA A 367 -3.13 -1.63 -4.82
C ALA A 367 -3.97 -2.68 -5.59
N CYS A 368 -3.35 -3.43 -6.50
CA CYS A 368 -4.02 -4.53 -7.22
C CYS A 368 -4.45 -5.66 -6.27
N ILE A 369 -3.58 -6.03 -5.33
CA ILE A 369 -3.90 -7.06 -4.32
C ILE A 369 -5.06 -6.61 -3.44
N HIS A 370 -5.00 -5.38 -2.92
CA HIS A 370 -6.04 -4.83 -2.05
C HIS A 370 -7.37 -4.63 -2.79
N LEU A 371 -7.34 -4.27 -4.08
CA LEU A 371 -8.54 -4.19 -4.91
C LEU A 371 -9.19 -5.56 -5.10
N SER A 372 -8.39 -6.60 -5.39
CA SER A 372 -8.88 -7.98 -5.52
C SER A 372 -9.50 -8.48 -4.21
N GLN A 373 -8.83 -8.27 -3.08
CA GLN A 373 -9.33 -8.62 -1.75
C GLN A 373 -10.63 -7.88 -1.41
N TYR A 374 -10.70 -6.58 -1.73
CA TYR A 374 -11.89 -5.76 -1.55
C TYR A 374 -13.07 -6.29 -2.36
N TRP A 375 -12.87 -6.68 -3.63
CA TRP A 375 -13.95 -7.24 -4.46
C TRP A 375 -14.56 -8.49 -3.84
N VAL A 376 -13.73 -9.39 -3.32
CA VAL A 376 -14.19 -10.60 -2.62
C VAL A 376 -14.93 -10.23 -1.33
N ALA A 377 -14.39 -9.30 -0.54
CA ALA A 377 -15.00 -8.83 0.71
C ALA A 377 -16.34 -8.11 0.47
N SER A 378 -16.42 -7.21 -0.51
CA SER A 378 -17.65 -6.46 -0.85
C SER A 378 -18.76 -7.42 -1.25
N ASN A 379 -18.47 -8.43 -2.08
CA ASN A 379 -19.44 -9.45 -2.45
C ASN A 379 -19.96 -10.26 -1.24
N ARG A 380 -19.14 -10.45 -0.19
CA ARG A 380 -19.57 -11.12 1.05
C ARG A 380 -20.42 -10.22 1.95
N ILE A 381 -20.20 -8.91 1.92
CA ILE A 381 -20.92 -7.92 2.74
C ILE A 381 -22.26 -7.54 2.09
N GLU A 382 -22.34 -7.57 0.76
CA GLU A 382 -23.55 -7.24 0.00
C GLU A 382 -24.67 -8.29 0.11
N VAL A 383 -24.31 -9.54 0.41
CA VAL A 383 -25.23 -10.68 0.65
C VAL A 383 -25.66 -10.69 2.11
#